data_AF-A0A352VKV6-F1
#
_entry.id   AF-A0A352VKV6-F1
#
_cell.length_a   1.000
_cell.length_b   1.000
_cell.length_c   1.000
_cell.angle_alpha   90.00
_cell.angle_beta   90.00
_cell.angle_gamma   90.00
#
_symmetry.space_group_name_H-M   'P 1'
#
loop_
_entity.id
_entity.type
_entity.pdbx_description
1 polymer ?
#
loop_
_entity_poly.entity_id
_entity_poly.type
_entity_poly.pdbx_seq_one_letter_code
_entity_poly.pdbx_strand_id
1 'polypeptide(L)' 'MAANRARTPAVMLGVGAVFDVLAGAKPHAPLLIRRLGFEWLFRLVLEPRRLLWRYARHNPRFVWRHITERVGRQQLRP' A
#
# COMPACT_ATOMS: atom_id res chain seq x y z
N MET A 1 -3.82 20.19 -0.90
CA MET A 1 -3.38 20.72 -2.22
C MET A 1 -4.50 21.45 -2.93
N ALA A 2 -5.66 20.82 -3.18
CA ALA A 2 -6.79 21.46 -3.89
C ALA A 2 -7.19 22.84 -3.30
N ALA A 3 -7.29 22.95 -1.97
CA ALA A 3 -7.65 24.20 -1.31
C ALA A 3 -6.60 25.33 -1.38
N ASN A 4 -5.32 25.01 -1.62
CA ASN A 4 -4.22 25.99 -1.62
C ASN A 4 -3.75 26.36 -3.04
N ARG A 5 -4.39 25.82 -4.08
CA ARG A 5 -3.98 26.00 -5.48
C ARG A 5 -3.88 27.47 -5.89
N ALA A 6 -4.78 28.33 -5.40
CA ALA A 6 -4.81 29.75 -5.72
C ALA A 6 -3.86 30.61 -4.86
N ARG A 7 -3.28 30.04 -3.79
CA ARG A 7 -2.50 30.80 -2.79
C ARG A 7 -0.99 30.58 -2.90
N THR A 8 -0.56 29.52 -3.57
CA THR A 8 0.86 29.16 -3.67
C THR A 8 1.27 29.04 -5.14
N PRO A 9 1.90 30.07 -5.73
CA PRO A 9 2.38 30.04 -7.12
C PRO A 9 3.67 29.21 -7.22
N ALA A 10 3.59 27.92 -6.92
CA ALA A 10 4.71 26.97 -6.97
C ALA A 10 4.23 25.56 -7.35
N VAL A 11 5.16 24.72 -7.80
CA VAL A 11 4.87 23.30 -8.08
C VAL A 11 4.55 22.58 -6.77
N MET A 12 3.36 22.00 -6.68
CA MET A 12 2.93 21.19 -5.53
C MET A 12 3.22 19.72 -5.78
N LEU A 13 4.13 19.14 -4.98
CA LEU A 13 4.46 17.71 -5.04
C LEU A 13 3.82 16.93 -3.89
N GLY A 14 3.07 15.88 -4.24
CA GLY A 14 2.46 14.96 -3.29
C GLY A 14 3.46 13.99 -2.69
N VAL A 15 3.92 14.27 -1.46
CA VAL A 15 4.87 13.40 -0.73
C VAL A 15 4.21 12.15 -0.14
N GLY A 16 2.87 12.09 -0.09
CA GLY A 16 2.14 10.98 0.50
C GLY A 16 2.42 10.83 2.01
N ALA A 17 2.45 9.59 2.49
CA ALA A 17 2.63 9.28 3.92
C ALA A 17 4.08 9.41 4.42
N VAL A 18 5.02 9.86 3.58
CA VAL A 18 6.43 10.08 4.00
C VAL A 18 6.50 11.14 5.10
N PHE A 19 5.66 12.16 5.04
CA PHE A 19 5.68 13.21 6.06
C PHE A 19 5.18 12.70 7.42
N ASP A 20 4.15 11.84 7.44
CA ASP A 20 3.67 11.19 8.68
C ASP A 20 4.77 10.40 9.39
N VAL A 21 5.66 9.83 8.59
CA VAL A 21 6.79 9.02 9.05
C VAL A 21 7.93 9.91 9.55
N LEU A 22 8.28 10.98 8.82
CA LEU A 22 9.30 11.95 9.23
C LEU A 22 8.89 12.76 10.47
N ALA A 23 7.59 13.07 10.61
CA ALA A 23 7.03 13.76 11.76
C ALA A 23 6.90 12.87 13.01
N GLY A 24 7.30 11.59 12.94
CA GLY A 24 7.18 10.63 14.05
C GLY A 24 5.75 10.21 14.37
N ALA A 25 4.77 10.60 13.56
CA ALA A 25 3.36 10.27 13.76
C ALA A 25 3.06 8.78 13.48
N LYS A 26 3.92 8.10 12.72
CA LYS A 26 3.80 6.65 12.46
C LYS A 26 5.12 5.92 12.73
N PRO A 27 5.09 4.80 13.49
CA PRO A 27 6.28 4.01 13.73
C PRO A 27 6.74 3.34 12.43
N HIS A 28 8.06 3.34 12.22
CA HIS A 28 8.67 2.53 11.18
C HIS A 28 8.56 1.05 11.50
N ALA A 29 8.36 0.23 10.47
CA ALA A 29 8.51 -1.21 10.62
C ALA A 29 9.98 -1.54 11.03
N PRO A 30 10.18 -2.46 11.98
CA PRO A 30 11.50 -2.96 12.34
C PRO A 30 12.32 -3.37 11.10
N LEU A 31 13.63 -3.16 11.16
CA LEU A 31 14.55 -3.45 10.04
C LEU A 31 14.45 -4.91 9.55
N LEU A 32 14.25 -5.85 10.46
CA LEU A 32 14.05 -7.27 10.12
C LEU A 32 12.81 -7.46 9.25
N ILE A 33 11.69 -6.84 9.63
CA ILE A 33 10.41 -6.92 8.90
C ILE A 33 10.52 -6.25 7.53
N ARG A 34 11.24 -5.13 7.43
CA ARG A 34 11.55 -4.47 6.16
C ARG A 34 12.40 -5.36 5.26
N ARG A 35 13.47 -5.98 5.81
CA ARG A 35 14.35 -6.89 5.06
C ARG A 35 13.62 -8.14 4.57
N LEU A 36 12.65 -8.63 5.35
CA LEU A 36 11.81 -9.76 4.96
C LEU A 36 10.69 -9.38 3.97
N GLY A 37 10.54 -8.10 3.62
CA GLY A 37 9.47 -7.63 2.72
C GLY A 37 8.08 -7.60 3.35
N PHE A 38 7.95 -7.82 4.66
CA PHE A 38 6.69 -7.86 5.40
C PHE A 38 6.22 -6.49 5.90
N GLU A 39 6.74 -5.40 5.35
CA GLU A 39 6.35 -4.05 5.75
C GLU A 39 4.86 -3.78 5.49
N TRP A 40 4.30 -4.32 4.40
CA TRP A 40 2.85 -4.28 4.15
C TRP A 40 2.05 -4.95 5.25
N LEU A 41 2.49 -6.11 5.74
CA LEU A 41 1.80 -6.86 6.79
C LEU A 41 1.85 -6.11 8.13
N PHE A 42 3.00 -5.54 8.46
CA PHE A 42 3.15 -4.69 9.65
C PHE A 42 2.20 -3.48 9.61
N ARG A 43 2.11 -2.79 8.47
CA ARG A 43 1.16 -1.68 8.28
C ARG A 43 -0.30 -2.14 8.36
N LEU A 44 -0.60 -3.36 7.91
CA LEU A 44 -1.94 -3.94 8.00
C LEU A 44 -2.35 -4.25 9.45
N VAL A 45 -1.40 -4.72 10.27
CA VAL A 45 -1.60 -4.96 11.71
C VAL A 45 -1.70 -3.65 12.50
N LEU A 46 -0.95 -2.62 12.11
CA LEU A 46 -0.94 -1.31 12.79
C LEU A 46 -2.19 -0.46 12.51
N GLU A 47 -2.73 -0.53 11.29
CA GLU A 47 -3.94 0.20 10.87
C GLU A 47 -5.03 -0.76 10.35
N PRO A 48 -5.50 -1.73 11.17
CA PRO A 48 -6.38 -2.80 10.71
C PRO A 48 -7.71 -2.23 10.20
N ARG A 49 -8.33 -1.30 10.93
CA ARG A 49 -9.62 -0.71 10.51
C ARG A 49 -9.54 0.13 9.23
N ARG A 50 -8.37 0.65 8.86
CA ARG A 50 -8.21 1.53 7.68
C ARG A 50 -7.78 0.75 6.45
N LEU A 51 -6.85 -0.20 6.60
CA LEU A 51 -6.36 -1.01 5.49
C LEU A 51 -7.25 -2.23 5.22
N LEU A 52 -7.77 -2.94 6.23
CA LEU A 52 -8.55 -4.16 6.00
C LEU A 52 -9.77 -3.94 5.12
N TRP A 53 -10.53 -2.87 5.33
CA TRP A 53 -11.70 -2.58 4.48
C TRP A 53 -11.32 -2.30 3.03
N ARG A 54 -10.18 -1.66 2.81
CA ARG A 54 -9.67 -1.37 1.46
C ARG A 54 -9.16 -2.64 0.78
N TYR A 55 -8.40 -3.47 1.49
CA TYR A 55 -7.89 -4.74 0.99
C TYR A 55 -9.01 -5.77 0.80
N ALA A 56 -9.89 -5.97 1.77
CA ALA A 56 -11.01 -6.90 1.66
C ALA A 56 -11.96 -6.57 0.49
N ARG A 57 -12.12 -5.30 0.11
CA ARG A 57 -12.99 -4.90 -0.99
C ARG A 57 -12.33 -4.97 -2.37
N HIS A 58 -11.03 -4.64 -2.49
CA HIS A 58 -10.33 -4.58 -3.78
C HIS A 58 -9.42 -5.78 -4.08
N ASN A 59 -8.76 -6.35 -3.07
CA ASN A 59 -7.84 -7.47 -3.28
C ASN A 59 -8.48 -8.81 -3.65
N PRO A 60 -9.74 -9.19 -3.31
CA PRO A 60 -10.21 -10.53 -3.64
C PRO A 60 -10.26 -10.74 -5.15
N ARG A 61 -10.61 -9.73 -5.94
CA ARG A 61 -10.60 -9.82 -7.42
C ARG A 61 -9.19 -9.91 -8.00
N PHE A 62 -8.21 -9.27 -7.37
CA PHE A 62 -6.82 -9.35 -7.80
C PHE A 62 -6.24 -10.72 -7.48
N VAL A 63 -6.38 -11.17 -6.23
CA VAL A 63 -5.92 -12.49 -5.76
C VAL A 63 -6.60 -13.60 -6.55
N TRP A 64 -7.91 -13.52 -6.77
CA TRP A 64 -8.65 -14.48 -7.60
C TRP A 64 -8.08 -14.56 -9.00
N ARG A 65 -7.99 -13.44 -9.73
CA ARG A 65 -7.43 -13.42 -11.10
C ARG A 65 -6.00 -13.94 -11.14
N HIS A 66 -5.15 -13.57 -10.19
CA HIS A 66 -3.77 -14.05 -10.15
C HIS A 66 -3.66 -15.55 -9.83
N ILE A 67 -4.52 -16.09 -8.98
CA ILE A 67 -4.58 -17.53 -8.71
C ILE A 67 -5.10 -18.26 -9.94
N THR A 68 -6.20 -17.80 -10.55
CA THR A 68 -6.77 -18.41 -11.77
C THR A 68 -5.78 -18.35 -12.94
N GLU A 69 -5.01 -17.27 -13.09
CA GLU A 69 -3.94 -17.17 -14.10
C GLU A 69 -2.79 -18.14 -13.83
N ARG A 70 -2.37 -18.32 -12.57
CA ARG A 70 -1.31 -19.28 -12.24
C ARG A 70 -1.76 -20.73 -12.41
N VAL A 71 -3.04 -21.02 -12.13
CA VAL A 71 -3.62 -22.35 -12.33
C VAL A 71 -3.87 -22.61 -13.82
N GLY A 72 -4.31 -21.62 -14.60
CA GLY A 72 -4.56 -21.74 -16.04
C GLY A 72 -3.30 -21.76 -16.91
N ARG A 73 -2.21 -21.08 -16.51
CA ARG A 73 -0.93 -21.10 -17.26
C ARG A 73 -0.12 -22.37 -17.12
N GLN A 74 -0.45 -23.27 -16.17
CA GLN A 74 0.18 -24.60 -16.14
C GLN A 74 -0.43 -25.58 -17.16
N GLN A 75 -1.55 -25.23 -17.79
CA GLN A 75 -2.27 -26.13 -18.69
C GLN A 75 -2.04 -25.83 -20.19
N LEU A 76 -1.33 -24.73 -20.51
CA LEU A 76 -0.95 -24.33 -21.87
C LEU A 76 0.57 -24.12 -21.94
N ARG A 77 1.32 -25.19 -21.66
CA ARG A 77 2.68 -25.36 -22.17
C ARG A 77 2.62 -26.53 -23.16
N PRO A 78 2.80 -26.31 -24.47
CA PRO A 78 3.07 -27.41 -25.40
C PRO A 78 4.39 -28.10 -25.05
#